data_AF-A0A7X0U5B4-F1
#
_entry.id   AF-A0A7X0U5B4-F1
#
_cell.length_a   1.000
_cell.length_b   1.000
_cell.length_c   1.000
_cell.angle_alpha   90.00
_cell.angle_beta   90.00
_cell.angle_gamma   90.00
#
_symmetry.space_group_name_H-M   'P 1'
#
loop_
_entity.id
_entity.type
_entity.pdbx_description
1 polymer ?
#
loop_
_entity_poly.entity_id
_entity_poly.type
_entity_poly.pdbx_seq_one_letter_code
_entity_poly.pdbx_strand_id
1 'polypeptide(L)'
;MDLVWPVAAWALWAAVLVTAFKVSSRHDPGQGADVPVPAPVGDLLRGMRAQEVFHTALFELAGRGRVAIDGDHLSLRPPLEEPLPAYERWVLERVRTRMAGASEAAVIDLMPTAAELDRAFVPLVRRHAIELGLARRRWPSLLVPVLLAAALVVPWYVTVAAAGVSWPGIIATAVSFVAGIGLLMGGRGFVPTARGREAAAAGPAGTEQEWIFTGSGWHSGEIEPARPLPQRQEVTGYVVKRWADAGRHYLALHDGSSPKATAFEIEQGLYQDVLPGDSVRVLVRPRSGTVVRVLAHDRHW
;
A
#
# COMPACT_ATOMS: atom_id res chain seq x y z
N MET A 1 -9.82 -10.22 48.78
CA MET A 1 -10.01 -9.00 47.96
C MET A 1 -11.34 -9.13 47.26
N ASP A 2 -12.20 -8.11 47.37
CA ASP A 2 -13.45 -8.05 46.63
C ASP A 2 -13.17 -7.59 45.19
N LEU A 3 -13.24 -8.52 44.24
CA LEU A 3 -13.00 -8.28 42.81
C LEU A 3 -14.29 -8.02 42.01
N VAL A 4 -15.44 -7.95 42.69
CA VAL A 4 -16.74 -7.74 42.02
C VAL A 4 -16.77 -6.41 41.27
N TRP A 5 -16.21 -5.35 41.88
CA TRP A 5 -16.16 -4.01 41.27
C TRP A 5 -15.22 -3.93 40.05
N PRO A 6 -13.98 -4.44 40.08
CA PRO A 6 -13.16 -4.59 38.89
C PRO A 6 -13.87 -5.34 37.76
N VAL A 7 -14.46 -6.51 38.04
CA VAL A 7 -15.13 -7.32 37.02
C VAL A 7 -16.31 -6.57 36.40
N ALA A 8 -17.14 -5.91 37.22
CA ALA A 8 -18.27 -5.11 36.74
C ALA A 8 -17.82 -3.92 35.86
N ALA A 9 -16.75 -3.22 36.25
CA ALA A 9 -16.22 -2.09 35.49
C ALA A 9 -15.68 -2.52 34.12
N TRP A 10 -14.95 -3.64 34.06
CA TRP A 10 -14.47 -4.21 32.80
C TRP A 10 -15.61 -4.72 31.91
N ALA A 11 -16.61 -5.38 32.49
CA ALA A 11 -17.78 -5.86 31.75
C ALA A 11 -18.59 -4.70 31.15
N LEU A 12 -18.78 -3.62 31.90
CA LEU A 12 -19.46 -2.41 31.42
C LEU A 12 -18.70 -1.77 30.27
N TRP A 13 -17.38 -1.60 30.41
CA TRP A 13 -16.56 -1.03 29.34
C TRP A 13 -16.62 -1.86 28.05
N ALA A 14 -16.55 -3.20 28.16
CA ALA A 14 -16.69 -4.10 27.03
C ALA A 14 -18.08 -3.99 26.37
N ALA A 15 -19.15 -3.88 27.15
CA ALA A 15 -20.50 -3.68 26.63
C ALA A 15 -20.65 -2.35 25.87
N VAL A 16 -20.06 -1.26 26.39
CA VAL A 16 -20.03 0.05 25.72
C VAL A 16 -19.24 -0.04 24.41
N LEU A 17 -18.09 -0.71 24.41
CA LEU A 17 -17.27 -0.93 23.22
C LEU A 17 -18.04 -1.67 22.11
N VAL A 18 -18.70 -2.78 22.44
CA VAL A 18 -19.51 -3.56 21.49
C VAL A 18 -20.64 -2.72 20.93
N THR A 19 -21.32 -1.96 21.78
CA THR A 19 -22.42 -1.08 21.37
C THR A 19 -21.93 0.01 20.41
N ALA A 20 -20.79 0.63 20.71
CA ALA A 20 -20.19 1.66 19.86
C ALA A 20 -19.85 1.11 18.46
N PHE A 21 -19.28 -0.09 18.37
CA PHE A 21 -19.02 -0.75 17.07
C PHE A 21 -20.30 -1.08 16.30
N LYS A 22 -21.35 -1.54 16.99
CA LYS A 22 -22.64 -1.88 16.37
C LYS A 22 -23.37 -0.64 15.82
N VAL A 23 -23.29 0.48 16.54
CA VAL A 23 -23.88 1.75 16.07
C VAL A 23 -23.07 2.32 14.90
N SER A 24 -21.73 2.30 15.00
CA SER A 24 -20.83 2.79 13.94
C SER A 24 -20.96 2.03 12.62
N SER A 25 -21.25 0.73 12.67
CA SER A 25 -21.40 -0.12 11.47
C SER A 25 -22.71 0.08 10.71
N ARG A 26 -23.73 0.68 11.34
CA ARG A 26 -25.04 0.98 10.73
C ARG A 26 -25.04 2.24 9.84
N HIS A 27 -23.96 3.00 9.82
CA HIS A 27 -23.83 4.08 8.85
C HIS A 27 -23.56 3.46 7.48
N ASP A 28 -24.58 3.45 6.64
CA ASP A 28 -24.50 3.02 5.26
C ASP A 28 -23.96 4.20 4.45
N PRO A 29 -22.68 4.19 4.02
CA PRO A 29 -22.23 5.19 3.07
C PRO A 29 -23.04 4.94 1.80
N GLY A 30 -23.91 5.89 1.45
CA GLY A 30 -24.82 5.75 0.32
C GLY A 30 -24.12 5.21 -0.92
N GLN A 31 -24.88 4.52 -1.79
CA GLN A 31 -24.38 4.03 -3.07
C GLN A 31 -23.62 5.16 -3.79
N GLY A 32 -22.30 5.06 -3.82
CA GLY A 32 -21.47 5.98 -4.59
C GLY A 32 -21.94 5.95 -6.05
N ALA A 33 -21.85 7.07 -6.74
CA ALA A 33 -22.18 7.13 -8.17
C ALA A 33 -21.40 6.05 -8.95
N ASP A 34 -21.97 5.54 -10.04
CA ASP A 34 -21.37 4.46 -10.86
C ASP A 34 -20.18 4.95 -11.72
N VAL A 35 -19.25 5.65 -11.06
CA VAL A 35 -18.03 6.20 -11.64
C VAL A 35 -16.98 5.08 -11.71
N PRO A 36 -16.23 4.97 -12.84
CA PRO A 36 -15.09 4.08 -12.94
C PRO A 36 -14.10 4.31 -11.79
N VAL A 37 -13.58 3.23 -11.21
CA VAL A 37 -12.64 3.31 -10.10
C VAL A 37 -11.27 3.74 -10.63
N PRO A 38 -10.70 4.87 -10.15
CA PRO A 38 -9.34 5.25 -10.49
C PRO A 38 -8.34 4.15 -10.11
N ALA A 39 -7.41 3.82 -10.99
CA ALA A 39 -6.44 2.75 -10.78
C ALA A 39 -5.65 2.87 -9.46
N PRO A 40 -5.18 4.07 -9.03
CA PRO A 40 -4.47 4.23 -7.76
C PRO A 40 -5.35 3.92 -6.55
N VAL A 41 -6.65 4.21 -6.64
CA VAL A 41 -7.62 3.87 -5.59
C VAL A 41 -7.83 2.36 -5.53
N GLY A 42 -7.93 1.70 -6.69
CA GLY A 42 -7.99 0.24 -6.78
C GLY A 42 -6.76 -0.45 -6.16
N ASP A 43 -5.57 0.03 -6.50
CA ASP A 43 -4.29 -0.47 -5.92
C ASP A 43 -4.26 -0.30 -4.40
N LEU A 44 -4.63 0.88 -3.90
CA LEU A 44 -4.69 1.12 -2.47
C LEU A 44 -5.63 0.15 -1.75
N LEU A 45 -6.81 -0.13 -2.33
CA LEU A 45 -7.79 -1.06 -1.75
C LEU A 45 -7.32 -2.52 -1.80
N ARG A 46 -6.46 -2.86 -2.76
CA ARG A 46 -5.77 -4.16 -2.82
C ARG A 46 -4.65 -4.31 -1.78
N GLY A 47 -4.29 -3.23 -1.08
CA GLY A 47 -3.19 -3.22 -0.12
C GLY A 47 -1.82 -3.12 -0.78
N MET A 48 -1.76 -2.56 -2.00
CA MET A 48 -0.51 -2.24 -2.69
C MET A 48 0.30 -1.21 -1.89
N ARG A 49 1.62 -1.23 -2.05
CA ARG A 49 2.53 -0.32 -1.34
C ARG A 49 2.31 1.13 -1.77
N ALA A 50 2.64 2.09 -0.91
CA ALA A 50 2.42 3.50 -1.20
C ALA A 50 3.15 3.97 -2.47
N GLN A 51 4.33 3.40 -2.76
CA GLN A 51 5.10 3.65 -3.98
C GLN A 51 4.39 3.14 -5.23
N GLU A 52 3.74 1.97 -5.14
CA GLU A 52 2.97 1.37 -6.23
C GLU A 52 1.77 2.25 -6.56
N VAL A 53 1.02 2.65 -5.53
CA VAL A 53 -0.12 3.57 -5.67
C VAL A 53 0.31 4.91 -6.29
N PHE A 54 1.51 5.41 -5.95
CA PHE A 54 2.06 6.64 -6.52
C PHE A 54 2.39 6.49 -8.01
N HIS A 55 3.02 5.38 -8.40
CA HIS A 55 3.31 5.10 -9.81
C HIS A 55 2.04 4.98 -10.64
N THR A 56 1.02 4.29 -10.15
CA THR A 56 -0.27 4.21 -10.85
C THR A 56 -0.89 5.59 -11.02
N ALA A 57 -0.71 6.50 -10.06
CA ALA A 57 -1.18 7.87 -10.20
C ALA A 57 -0.39 8.66 -11.26
N LEU A 58 0.90 8.38 -11.46
CA LEU A 58 1.68 8.92 -12.58
C LEU A 58 1.18 8.41 -13.93
N PHE A 59 0.87 7.11 -14.04
CA PHE A 59 0.31 6.55 -15.27
C PHE A 59 -1.10 7.06 -15.55
N GLU A 60 -1.93 7.28 -14.53
CA GLU A 60 -3.23 7.93 -14.68
C GLU A 60 -3.08 9.38 -15.19
N LEU A 61 -2.13 10.13 -14.64
CA LEU A 61 -1.75 11.45 -15.17
C LEU A 61 -1.24 11.38 -16.62
N ALA A 62 -0.51 10.33 -16.98
CA ALA A 62 -0.01 10.11 -18.34
C ALA A 62 -1.14 9.82 -19.32
N GLY A 63 -2.07 8.93 -18.96
CA GLY A 63 -3.27 8.62 -19.73
C GLY A 63 -4.19 9.82 -19.92
N ARG A 64 -4.18 10.77 -18.97
CA ARG A 64 -4.87 12.07 -19.08
C ARG A 64 -4.04 13.17 -19.77
N GLY A 65 -2.89 12.82 -20.36
CA GLY A 65 -2.05 13.75 -21.11
C GLY A 65 -1.37 14.84 -20.27
N ARG A 66 -1.26 14.68 -18.94
CA ARG A 66 -0.63 15.65 -18.03
C ARG A 66 0.87 15.48 -17.92
N VAL A 67 1.33 14.26 -18.12
CA VAL A 67 2.73 13.88 -18.23
C VAL A 67 2.87 12.96 -19.45
N ALA A 68 4.08 12.80 -19.97
CA ALA A 68 4.39 11.70 -20.87
C ALA A 68 5.46 10.84 -20.21
N ILE A 69 5.27 9.53 -20.29
CA ILE A 69 6.20 8.53 -19.80
C ILE A 69 6.68 7.76 -21.03
N ASP A 70 7.98 7.80 -21.29
CA ASP A 70 8.64 7.03 -22.34
C ASP A 70 9.75 6.18 -21.71
N GLY A 71 9.59 4.85 -21.76
CA GLY A 71 10.42 3.92 -21.00
C GLY A 71 10.42 4.22 -19.50
N ASP A 72 11.57 4.68 -19.00
CA ASP A 72 11.79 5.00 -17.58
C ASP A 72 11.87 6.52 -17.32
N HIS A 73 11.59 7.34 -18.33
CA HIS A 73 11.67 8.79 -18.26
C HIS A 73 10.28 9.44 -18.29
N LEU A 74 10.17 10.56 -17.57
CA LEU A 74 8.96 11.37 -17.48
C LEU A 74 9.23 12.79 -17.92
N SER A 75 8.35 13.31 -18.77
CA SER A 75 8.30 14.72 -19.17
C SER A 75 6.95 15.34 -18.80
N LEU A 76 6.95 16.63 -18.45
CA LEU A 76 5.73 17.39 -18.14
C LEU A 76 5.07 17.87 -19.44
N ARG A 77 3.74 17.73 -19.51
CA ARG A 77 2.93 18.31 -20.59
C ARG A 77 2.33 19.65 -20.13
N PRO A 78 1.97 20.54 -21.08
CA PRO A 78 1.31 21.80 -20.74
C PRO A 78 0.03 21.57 -19.92
N PRO A 79 -0.29 22.47 -18.98
CA PRO A 79 -1.45 22.31 -18.11
C PRO A 79 -2.75 22.38 -18.91
N LEU A 80 -3.57 21.32 -18.82
CA LEU A 80 -4.96 21.32 -19.28
C LEU A 80 -5.88 21.95 -18.20
N GLU A 81 -7.02 22.50 -18.61
CA GLU A 81 -7.94 23.21 -17.70
C GLU A 81 -8.78 22.28 -16.80
N GLU A 82 -8.78 20.97 -17.06
CA GLU A 82 -9.64 20.03 -16.34
C GLU A 82 -9.26 19.91 -14.84
N PRO A 83 -10.24 19.92 -13.91
CA PRO A 83 -9.96 19.85 -12.48
C PRO A 83 -9.44 18.46 -12.08
N LEU A 84 -8.26 18.43 -11.47
CA LEU A 84 -7.63 17.20 -11.00
C LEU A 84 -8.03 16.84 -9.56
N PRO A 85 -8.24 15.55 -9.24
CA PRO A 85 -8.35 15.06 -7.87
C PRO A 85 -7.17 15.53 -7.00
N ALA A 86 -7.41 15.65 -5.69
CA ALA A 86 -6.41 16.20 -4.77
C ALA A 86 -5.11 15.38 -4.74
N TYR A 87 -5.19 14.05 -4.84
CA TYR A 87 -4.00 13.19 -4.87
C TYR A 87 -3.20 13.39 -6.16
N GLU A 88 -3.85 13.54 -7.32
CA GLU A 88 -3.18 13.80 -8.60
C GLU A 88 -2.53 15.18 -8.63
N ARG A 89 -3.18 16.21 -8.09
CA ARG A 89 -2.57 17.54 -7.93
C ARG A 89 -1.30 17.48 -7.09
N TRP A 90 -1.36 16.73 -5.98
CA TRP A 90 -0.21 16.54 -5.12
C TRP A 90 0.93 15.83 -5.88
N VAL A 91 0.64 14.76 -6.62
CA VAL A 91 1.62 14.04 -7.44
C VAL A 91 2.27 14.98 -8.46
N LEU A 92 1.46 15.73 -9.21
CA LEU A 92 1.93 16.64 -10.25
C LEU A 92 2.79 17.78 -9.67
N GLU A 93 2.43 18.32 -8.51
CA GLU A 93 3.23 19.32 -7.80
C GLU A 93 4.58 18.75 -7.36
N ARG A 94 4.60 17.53 -6.80
CA ARG A 94 5.84 16.87 -6.38
C ARG A 94 6.77 16.58 -7.56
N VAL A 95 6.21 16.09 -8.68
CA VAL A 95 6.96 15.88 -9.92
C VAL A 95 7.56 17.20 -10.41
N ARG A 96 6.76 18.28 -10.50
CA ARG A 96 7.26 19.60 -10.90
C ARG A 96 8.39 20.11 -10.01
N THR A 97 8.24 19.99 -8.70
CA THR A 97 9.27 20.41 -7.75
C THR A 97 10.56 19.60 -7.95
N ARG A 98 10.47 18.27 -8.11
CA ARG A 98 11.64 17.41 -8.27
C ARG A 98 12.31 17.54 -9.65
N MET A 99 11.55 17.80 -10.70
CA MET A 99 12.13 18.10 -12.00
C MET A 99 12.93 19.40 -12.02
N ALA A 100 12.63 20.35 -11.11
CA ALA A 100 13.37 21.61 -10.97
C ALA A 100 13.58 22.38 -12.29
N GLY A 101 12.62 22.28 -13.23
CA GLY A 101 12.70 22.91 -14.55
C GLY A 101 13.37 22.07 -15.65
N ALA A 102 13.82 20.84 -15.37
CA ALA A 102 14.27 19.90 -16.38
C ALA A 102 13.15 19.56 -17.37
N SER A 103 13.50 19.33 -18.63
CA SER A 103 12.55 18.88 -19.67
C SER A 103 12.08 17.45 -19.44
N GLU A 104 12.95 16.63 -18.88
CA GLU A 104 12.75 15.20 -18.65
C GLU A 104 13.56 14.76 -17.42
N ALA A 105 13.04 13.78 -16.67
CA ALA A 105 13.73 13.17 -15.54
C ALA A 105 13.40 11.68 -15.46
N ALA A 106 14.29 10.85 -14.92
CA ALA A 106 13.96 9.45 -14.68
C ALA A 106 12.85 9.35 -13.62
N VAL A 107 11.87 8.46 -13.83
CA VAL A 107 10.71 8.30 -12.92
C VAL A 107 11.15 8.02 -11.48
N ILE A 108 12.26 7.28 -11.32
CA ILE A 108 12.85 6.98 -10.02
C ILE A 108 13.31 8.22 -9.26
N ASP A 109 13.90 9.20 -9.94
CA ASP A 109 14.39 10.43 -9.31
C ASP A 109 13.23 11.31 -8.83
N LEU A 110 12.04 11.08 -9.37
CA LEU A 110 10.81 11.77 -9.01
C LEU A 110 10.06 11.11 -7.84
N MET A 111 10.50 9.92 -7.41
CA MET A 111 9.83 9.15 -6.36
C MET A 111 9.97 9.84 -4.99
N PRO A 112 8.85 10.14 -4.31
CA PRO A 112 8.89 10.59 -2.93
C PRO A 112 9.34 9.49 -1.97
N THR A 113 9.89 9.88 -0.82
CA THR A 113 10.26 8.91 0.22
C THR A 113 9.04 8.18 0.77
N ALA A 114 9.20 6.94 1.26
CA ALA A 114 8.10 6.15 1.84
C ALA A 114 7.34 6.94 2.94
N ALA A 115 8.09 7.61 3.82
CA ALA A 115 7.51 8.42 4.89
C ALA A 115 6.71 9.63 4.37
N GLU A 116 7.12 10.23 3.25
CA GLU A 116 6.38 11.31 2.60
C GLU A 116 5.08 10.79 1.97
N LEU A 117 5.15 9.64 1.29
CA LEU A 117 3.98 8.99 0.69
C LEU A 117 2.93 8.64 1.76
N ASP A 118 3.34 8.01 2.85
CA ASP A 118 2.42 7.60 3.92
C ASP A 118 1.77 8.79 4.65
N ARG A 119 2.51 9.89 4.81
CA ARG A 119 2.03 11.08 5.53
C ARG A 119 1.16 12.00 4.68
N ALA A 120 1.47 12.15 3.39
CA ALA A 120 0.86 13.17 2.55
C ALA A 120 0.04 12.60 1.40
N PHE A 121 0.53 11.57 0.70
CA PHE A 121 -0.12 11.04 -0.50
C PHE A 121 -1.22 10.03 -0.20
N VAL A 122 -0.91 8.98 0.56
CA VAL A 122 -1.84 7.90 0.92
C VAL A 122 -3.13 8.43 1.56
N PRO A 123 -3.09 9.42 2.47
CA PRO A 123 -4.31 10.02 3.02
C PRO A 123 -5.22 10.68 1.96
N LEU A 124 -4.66 11.25 0.89
CA LEU A 124 -5.43 11.86 -0.20
C LEU A 124 -6.14 10.80 -1.05
N VAL A 125 -5.43 9.72 -1.41
CA VAL A 125 -6.02 8.58 -2.14
C VAL A 125 -7.11 7.91 -1.30
N ARG A 126 -6.87 7.72 0.01
CA ARG A 126 -7.87 7.21 0.96
C ARG A 126 -9.12 8.08 1.02
N ARG A 127 -8.94 9.40 1.08
CA ARG A 127 -10.05 10.35 1.09
C ARG A 127 -10.88 10.22 -0.18
N HIS A 128 -10.22 10.14 -1.34
CA HIS A 128 -10.92 9.98 -2.61
C HIS A 128 -11.68 8.63 -2.69
N ALA A 129 -11.08 7.55 -2.18
CA ALA A 129 -11.77 6.26 -2.06
C ALA A 129 -13.07 6.34 -1.23
N ILE A 130 -13.11 7.19 -0.20
CA ILE A 130 -14.31 7.43 0.61
C ILE A 130 -15.33 8.29 -0.14
N GLU A 131 -14.87 9.33 -0.83
CA GLU A 131 -15.71 10.19 -1.67
C GLU A 131 -16.40 9.38 -2.77
N LEU A 132 -15.74 8.35 -3.31
CA LEU A 132 -16.29 7.39 -4.26
C LEU A 132 -17.15 6.28 -3.63
N GLY A 133 -17.28 6.23 -2.30
CA GLY A 133 -18.02 5.18 -1.59
C GLY A 133 -17.35 3.80 -1.60
N LEU A 134 -16.08 3.70 -1.98
CA LEU A 134 -15.30 2.46 -2.03
C LEU A 134 -14.69 2.10 -0.66
N ALA A 135 -14.45 3.11 0.18
CA ALA A 135 -13.98 2.91 1.54
C ALA A 135 -14.84 3.69 2.53
N ARG A 136 -14.86 3.24 3.77
CA ARG A 136 -15.40 4.02 4.89
C ARG A 136 -14.39 4.10 6.02
N ARG A 137 -14.46 5.18 6.80
CA ARG A 137 -13.76 5.23 8.08
C ARG A 137 -14.36 4.19 9.01
N ARG A 138 -13.51 3.47 9.75
CA ARG A 138 -13.96 2.52 10.78
C ARG A 138 -14.78 3.22 11.87
N TRP A 139 -14.42 4.48 12.15
CA TRP A 139 -15.15 5.38 13.04
C TRP A 139 -15.50 6.68 12.32
N PRO A 140 -16.77 7.14 12.37
CA PRO A 140 -17.19 8.40 11.78
C PRO A 140 -16.41 9.60 12.33
N SER A 141 -16.03 9.55 13.62
CA SER A 141 -15.24 10.55 14.30
C SER A 141 -14.15 9.91 15.18
N LEU A 142 -13.03 10.62 15.35
CA LEU A 142 -11.99 10.23 16.32
C LEU A 142 -12.47 10.36 17.77
N LEU A 143 -13.58 11.05 18.00
CA LEU A 143 -14.14 11.28 19.32
C LEU A 143 -14.55 9.95 19.97
N VAL A 144 -15.14 9.02 19.22
CA VAL A 144 -15.57 7.71 19.75
C VAL A 144 -14.41 6.86 20.26
N PRO A 145 -13.34 6.57 19.47
CA PRO A 145 -12.21 5.81 19.97
C PRO A 145 -11.45 6.54 21.10
N VAL A 146 -11.37 7.88 21.06
CA VAL A 146 -10.75 8.67 22.14
C VAL A 146 -11.56 8.57 23.44
N LEU A 147 -12.89 8.70 23.38
CA LEU A 147 -13.74 8.54 24.56
C LEU A 147 -13.68 7.12 25.11
N LEU A 148 -13.64 6.09 24.26
CA LEU A 148 -13.47 4.70 24.70
C LEU A 148 -12.12 4.47 25.37
N ALA A 149 -11.05 5.07 24.83
CA ALA A 149 -9.72 5.03 25.42
C ALA A 149 -9.65 5.79 26.76
N ALA A 150 -10.32 6.95 26.87
CA ALA A 150 -10.43 7.68 28.13
C ALA A 150 -11.29 6.91 29.16
N ALA A 151 -12.39 6.30 28.73
CA ALA A 151 -13.26 5.50 29.59
C ALA A 151 -12.57 4.25 30.15
N LEU A 152 -11.51 3.77 29.50
CA LEU A 152 -10.68 2.65 29.96
C LEU A 152 -9.90 2.97 31.25
N VAL A 153 -9.72 4.26 31.56
CA VAL A 153 -9.06 4.70 32.81
C VAL A 153 -9.86 4.27 34.04
N VAL A 154 -11.19 4.22 33.96
CA VAL A 154 -12.07 3.84 35.08
C VAL A 154 -11.87 2.37 35.52
N PRO A 155 -12.04 1.35 34.66
CA PRO A 155 -11.80 -0.04 35.05
C PRO A 155 -10.34 -0.29 35.44
N TRP A 156 -9.39 0.38 34.79
CA TRP A 156 -7.98 0.34 35.19
C TRP A 156 -7.78 0.83 36.63
N TYR A 157 -8.23 2.05 36.93
CA TYR A 157 -8.08 2.67 38.24
C TYR A 157 -8.77 1.85 39.34
N VAL A 158 -10.00 1.38 39.10
CA VAL A 158 -10.72 0.52 40.05
C VAL A 158 -9.95 -0.77 40.33
N THR A 159 -9.35 -1.38 39.30
CA THR A 159 -8.55 -2.60 39.48
C THR A 159 -7.27 -2.34 40.25
N VAL A 160 -6.55 -1.26 39.94
CA VAL A 160 -5.30 -0.88 40.63
C VAL A 160 -5.56 -0.44 42.08
N ALA A 161 -6.63 0.31 42.34
CA ALA A 161 -7.00 0.74 43.69
C ALA A 161 -7.42 -0.45 44.58
N ALA A 162 -8.14 -1.42 44.01
CA ALA A 162 -8.59 -2.60 44.75
C ALA A 162 -7.48 -3.64 44.94
N ALA A 163 -6.59 -3.81 43.96
CA ALA A 163 -5.59 -4.88 43.94
C ALA A 163 -4.15 -4.42 44.25
N GLY A 164 -3.85 -3.12 44.21
CA GLY A 164 -2.49 -2.59 44.29
C GLY A 164 -1.60 -3.05 43.13
N VAL A 165 -0.27 -3.08 43.35
CA VAL A 165 0.74 -3.60 42.39
C VAL A 165 0.83 -5.13 42.43
N SER A 166 -0.28 -5.81 42.69
CA SER A 166 -0.36 -7.27 42.59
C SER A 166 -0.56 -7.71 41.14
N TRP A 167 -0.44 -9.01 40.87
CA TRP A 167 -0.59 -9.58 39.53
C TRP A 167 -1.83 -9.10 38.75
N PRO A 168 -3.03 -8.98 39.36
CA PRO A 168 -4.20 -8.37 38.73
C PRO A 168 -4.00 -6.91 38.29
N GLY A 169 -3.31 -6.08 39.08
CA GLY A 169 -3.04 -4.68 38.75
C GLY A 169 -2.06 -4.52 37.58
N ILE A 170 -1.06 -5.41 37.51
CA ILE A 170 -0.11 -5.47 36.38
C ILE A 170 -0.84 -5.86 35.09
N ILE A 171 -1.67 -6.91 35.13
CA ILE A 171 -2.48 -7.35 33.97
C ILE A 171 -3.42 -6.23 33.52
N ALA A 172 -4.14 -5.59 34.45
CA ALA A 172 -5.05 -4.49 34.11
C ALA A 172 -4.32 -3.33 33.43
N THR A 173 -3.10 -3.01 33.86
CA THR A 173 -2.28 -1.97 33.23
C THR A 173 -1.85 -2.36 31.82
N ALA A 174 -1.39 -3.59 31.63
CA ALA A 174 -1.00 -4.10 30.32
C ALA A 174 -2.18 -4.14 29.34
N VAL A 175 -3.34 -4.67 29.77
CA VAL A 175 -4.57 -4.71 28.97
C VAL A 175 -5.03 -3.31 28.60
N SER A 176 -5.03 -2.37 29.55
CA SER A 176 -5.45 -1.00 29.27
C SER A 176 -4.53 -0.29 28.29
N PHE A 177 -3.22 -0.53 28.38
CA PHE A 177 -2.27 0.05 27.44
C PHE A 177 -2.46 -0.51 26.03
N VAL A 178 -2.56 -1.85 25.89
CA VAL A 178 -2.77 -2.51 24.60
C VAL A 178 -4.13 -2.12 23.99
N ALA A 179 -5.20 -2.12 24.78
CA ALA A 179 -6.53 -1.75 24.30
C ALA A 179 -6.64 -0.24 23.97
N GLY A 180 -6.02 0.63 24.76
CA GLY A 180 -5.96 2.07 24.50
C GLY A 180 -5.22 2.39 23.20
N ILE A 181 -4.02 1.83 23.01
CA ILE A 181 -3.27 1.97 21.76
C ILE A 181 -4.04 1.36 20.59
N GLY A 182 -4.61 0.15 20.78
CA GLY A 182 -5.41 -0.52 19.76
C GLY A 182 -6.63 0.28 19.33
N LEU A 183 -7.30 0.99 20.25
CA LEU A 183 -8.41 1.88 19.94
C LEU A 183 -7.96 3.12 19.18
N LEU A 184 -6.83 3.72 19.55
CA LEU A 184 -6.30 4.91 18.87
C LEU A 184 -5.77 4.57 17.46
N MET A 185 -5.07 3.45 17.31
CA MET A 185 -4.55 2.97 16.03
C MET A 185 -5.67 2.42 15.15
N GLY A 186 -6.57 1.60 15.71
CA GLY A 186 -7.78 1.11 15.04
C GLY A 186 -8.77 2.23 14.69
N GLY A 187 -8.72 3.34 15.43
CA GLY A 187 -9.40 4.61 15.18
C GLY A 187 -9.08 5.22 13.81
N ARG A 188 -7.86 4.99 13.32
CA ARG A 188 -7.36 5.49 12.03
C ARG A 188 -7.59 4.51 10.87
N GLY A 189 -8.20 3.36 11.14
CA GLY A 189 -8.44 2.32 10.13
C GLY A 189 -9.55 2.70 9.14
N PHE A 190 -9.30 2.43 7.87
CA PHE A 190 -10.32 2.45 6.82
C PHE A 190 -10.72 1.02 6.51
N VAL A 191 -11.99 0.81 6.15
CA VAL A 191 -12.53 -0.50 5.80
C VAL A 191 -13.15 -0.39 4.41
N PRO A 192 -12.80 -1.29 3.47
CA PRO A 192 -13.43 -1.31 2.16
C PRO A 192 -14.93 -1.63 2.30
N THR A 193 -15.76 -0.92 1.52
CA THR A 193 -17.19 -1.23 1.38
C THR A 193 -17.38 -2.49 0.52
N ALA A 194 -18.61 -2.95 0.31
CA ALA A 194 -18.86 -4.08 -0.61
C ALA A 194 -18.32 -3.78 -2.01
N ARG A 195 -18.67 -2.60 -2.56
CA ARG A 195 -18.14 -2.11 -3.83
C ARG A 195 -16.62 -1.93 -3.81
N GLY A 196 -16.05 -1.47 -2.69
CA GLY A 196 -14.59 -1.39 -2.55
C GLY A 196 -13.89 -2.74 -2.61
N ARG A 197 -14.51 -3.79 -2.04
CA ARG A 197 -13.99 -5.16 -2.13
C ARG A 197 -14.11 -5.71 -3.55
N GLU A 198 -15.20 -5.43 -4.24
CA GLU A 198 -15.38 -5.78 -5.66
C GLU A 198 -14.33 -5.09 -6.54
N ALA A 199 -14.12 -3.78 -6.32
CA ALA A 199 -13.08 -3.01 -7.01
C ALA A 199 -11.67 -3.54 -6.73
N ALA A 200 -11.39 -3.97 -5.49
CA ALA A 200 -10.13 -4.61 -5.15
C ALA A 200 -9.99 -5.99 -5.81
N ALA A 201 -11.09 -6.73 -6.00
CA ALA A 201 -11.09 -8.05 -6.63
C ALA A 201 -11.01 -8.01 -8.17
N ALA A 202 -11.32 -6.87 -8.80
CA ALA A 202 -11.33 -6.70 -10.26
C ALA A 202 -9.95 -6.81 -10.93
N GLY A 203 -8.87 -7.01 -10.16
CA GLY A 203 -7.51 -7.22 -10.66
C GLY A 203 -6.74 -5.92 -10.92
N PRO A 204 -5.48 -6.01 -11.37
CA PRO A 204 -4.68 -4.85 -11.75
C PRO A 204 -5.29 -4.10 -12.95
N ALA A 205 -5.11 -2.79 -12.98
CA ALA A 205 -5.54 -1.93 -14.09
C ALA A 205 -4.61 -2.14 -15.31
N GLY A 206 -4.76 -3.29 -15.97
CA GLY A 206 -4.02 -3.64 -17.17
C GLY A 206 -2.66 -4.31 -16.92
N THR A 207 -2.29 -5.19 -17.85
CA THR A 207 -0.97 -5.83 -17.94
C THR A 207 0.09 -4.93 -18.60
N GLU A 208 -0.31 -3.78 -19.15
CA GLU A 208 0.58 -2.86 -19.89
C GLU A 208 1.14 -1.71 -19.03
N GLN A 209 0.61 -1.51 -17.81
CA GLN A 209 1.09 -0.46 -16.89
C GLN A 209 2.12 -1.04 -15.93
N GLU A 210 3.40 -0.83 -16.24
CA GLU A 210 4.43 -1.73 -15.76
C GLU A 210 5.46 -1.07 -14.87
N TRP A 211 5.45 -1.57 -13.64
CA TRP A 211 5.93 -0.94 -12.43
C TRP A 211 7.44 -1.10 -12.27
N ILE A 212 8.11 -0.01 -11.86
CA ILE A 212 9.52 -0.01 -11.48
C ILE A 212 9.65 0.02 -9.95
N PHE A 213 10.29 -0.98 -9.36
CA PHE A 213 10.73 -0.98 -7.96
C PHE A 213 12.17 -0.52 -7.84
N THR A 214 12.40 0.36 -6.86
CA THR A 214 13.63 1.15 -6.72
C THR A 214 14.29 0.98 -5.35
N GLY A 215 13.71 0.16 -4.47
CA GLY A 215 14.18 -0.03 -3.09
C GLY A 215 15.38 -0.96 -2.93
N SER A 216 15.90 -1.56 -4.01
CA SER A 216 17.06 -2.47 -3.98
C SER A 216 18.42 -1.77 -4.07
N GLY A 217 18.44 -0.43 -4.13
CA GLY A 217 19.66 0.33 -4.46
C GLY A 217 19.94 0.40 -5.97
N TRP A 218 18.96 0.05 -6.80
CA TRP A 218 19.00 0.32 -8.23
C TRP A 218 18.48 1.75 -8.50
N HIS A 219 19.33 2.61 -9.06
CA HIS A 219 19.11 4.07 -9.13
C HIS A 219 18.71 4.57 -10.53
N SER A 220 18.23 3.67 -11.41
CA SER A 220 18.14 3.77 -12.89
C SER A 220 19.35 3.16 -13.61
N GLY A 221 19.08 2.50 -14.74
CA GLY A 221 20.09 1.89 -15.59
C GLY A 221 19.45 1.11 -16.74
N GLU A 222 20.22 0.78 -17.77
CA GLU A 222 19.76 -0.13 -18.82
C GLU A 222 19.37 -1.48 -18.20
N ILE A 223 18.17 -1.95 -18.53
CA ILE A 223 17.77 -3.33 -18.29
C ILE A 223 18.35 -4.16 -19.44
N GLU A 224 19.32 -5.00 -19.14
CA GLU A 224 19.93 -5.86 -20.16
C GLU A 224 19.20 -7.19 -20.27
N PRO A 225 18.95 -7.72 -21.48
CA PRO A 225 18.44 -9.07 -21.64
C PRO A 225 19.40 -10.10 -21.06
N ALA A 226 18.85 -11.09 -20.33
CA ALA A 226 19.61 -12.21 -19.81
C ALA A 226 20.34 -12.91 -20.95
N ARG A 227 21.66 -13.04 -20.79
CA ARG A 227 22.46 -13.76 -21.77
C ARG A 227 22.16 -15.26 -21.68
N PRO A 228 22.20 -15.99 -22.81
CA PRO A 228 22.07 -17.43 -22.81
C PRO A 228 23.09 -18.07 -21.86
N LEU A 229 22.59 -18.76 -20.84
CA LEU A 229 23.44 -19.43 -19.87
C LEU A 229 23.82 -20.84 -20.36
N PRO A 230 25.08 -21.28 -20.16
CA PRO A 230 25.55 -22.58 -20.63
C PRO A 230 24.91 -23.75 -19.87
N GLN A 231 24.49 -23.52 -18.63
CA GLN A 231 23.85 -24.50 -17.76
C GLN A 231 22.69 -23.87 -17.00
N ARG A 232 21.85 -24.71 -16.38
CA ARG A 232 20.75 -24.25 -15.54
C ARG A 232 21.34 -23.53 -14.31
N GLN A 233 20.88 -22.32 -14.04
CA GLN A 233 21.43 -21.48 -12.97
C GLN A 233 20.33 -20.95 -12.07
N GLU A 234 20.65 -20.87 -10.78
CA GLU A 234 19.86 -20.14 -9.80
C GLU A 234 20.33 -18.68 -9.76
N VAL A 235 19.38 -17.77 -9.94
CA VAL A 235 19.61 -16.33 -9.90
C VAL A 235 18.82 -15.77 -8.73
N THR A 236 19.46 -14.98 -7.87
CA THR A 236 18.82 -14.32 -6.73
C THR A 236 18.88 -12.81 -6.95
N GLY A 237 17.78 -12.12 -6.66
CA GLY A 237 17.73 -10.67 -6.75
C GLY A 237 16.37 -10.10 -6.37
N TYR A 238 16.32 -8.78 -6.32
CA TYR A 238 15.09 -8.03 -6.16
C TYR A 238 14.46 -7.81 -7.50
N VAL A 239 13.15 -8.00 -7.58
CA VAL A 239 12.40 -7.66 -8.77
C VAL A 239 12.34 -6.14 -8.89
N VAL A 240 12.91 -5.59 -9.95
CA VAL A 240 12.87 -4.14 -10.18
C VAL A 240 11.87 -3.73 -11.24
N LYS A 241 11.49 -4.61 -12.16
CA LYS A 241 10.45 -4.33 -13.16
C LYS A 241 9.83 -5.63 -13.62
N ARG A 242 8.58 -5.60 -14.04
CA ARG A 242 7.98 -6.67 -14.86
C ARG A 242 7.36 -6.01 -16.08
N TRP A 243 7.53 -6.58 -17.28
CA TRP A 243 6.84 -6.09 -18.47
C TRP A 243 6.15 -7.21 -19.27
N ALA A 244 5.11 -6.91 -20.04
CA ALA A 244 4.47 -7.78 -21.02
C ALA A 244 4.60 -7.12 -22.40
N ASP A 245 5.19 -7.84 -23.35
CA ASP A 245 5.39 -7.36 -24.71
C ASP A 245 5.06 -8.47 -25.71
N ALA A 246 4.18 -8.17 -26.67
CA ALA A 246 3.73 -9.07 -27.73
C ALA A 246 3.30 -10.48 -27.23
N GLY A 247 2.64 -10.55 -26.07
CA GLY A 247 2.18 -11.80 -25.46
C GLY A 247 3.25 -12.59 -24.69
N ARG A 248 4.46 -12.04 -24.56
CA ARG A 248 5.52 -12.56 -23.69
C ARG A 248 5.60 -11.73 -22.42
N HIS A 249 6.04 -12.36 -21.34
CA HIS A 249 6.16 -11.73 -20.04
C HIS A 249 7.63 -11.72 -19.63
N TYR A 250 8.05 -10.64 -18.98
CA TYR A 250 9.42 -10.39 -18.60
C TYR A 250 9.51 -9.89 -17.17
N LEU A 251 10.63 -10.20 -16.53
CA LEU A 251 10.97 -9.83 -15.17
C LEU A 251 12.40 -9.31 -15.14
N ALA A 252 12.62 -8.08 -14.69
CA ALA A 252 13.95 -7.55 -14.41
C ALA A 252 14.33 -7.80 -12.96
N LEU A 253 15.49 -8.41 -12.75
CA LEU A 253 16.09 -8.64 -11.44
C LEU A 253 17.33 -7.78 -11.24
N HIS A 254 17.45 -7.21 -10.05
CA HIS A 254 18.64 -6.50 -9.57
C HIS A 254 19.26 -7.28 -8.42
N ASP A 255 20.56 -7.54 -8.52
CA ASP A 255 21.30 -8.34 -7.54
C ASP A 255 21.67 -7.55 -6.25
N GLY A 256 21.29 -6.27 -6.16
CA GLY A 256 21.58 -5.39 -5.03
C GLY A 256 22.97 -4.73 -5.07
N SER A 257 23.80 -5.02 -6.08
CA SER A 257 25.19 -4.51 -6.16
C SER A 257 25.60 -4.01 -7.53
N SER A 258 25.01 -4.55 -8.60
CA SER A 258 25.30 -4.21 -9.98
C SER A 258 24.69 -2.86 -10.37
N PRO A 259 25.30 -2.12 -11.30
CA PRO A 259 24.71 -0.88 -11.82
C PRO A 259 23.50 -1.14 -12.74
N LYS A 260 23.33 -2.36 -13.24
CA LYS A 260 22.28 -2.75 -14.18
C LYS A 260 21.36 -3.82 -13.61
N ALA A 261 20.14 -3.89 -14.15
CA ALA A 261 19.23 -4.99 -13.90
C ALA A 261 19.19 -5.93 -15.11
N THR A 262 18.91 -7.22 -14.87
CA THR A 262 18.86 -8.25 -15.91
C THR A 262 17.42 -8.67 -16.18
N ALA A 263 16.97 -8.59 -17.42
CA ALA A 263 15.67 -9.05 -17.88
C ALA A 263 15.66 -10.56 -18.14
N PHE A 264 14.68 -11.26 -17.59
CA PHE A 264 14.40 -12.64 -17.91
C PHE A 264 12.99 -12.78 -18.46
N GLU A 265 12.81 -13.61 -19.49
CA GLU A 265 11.46 -14.02 -19.90
C GLU A 265 10.88 -14.94 -18.82
N ILE A 266 9.60 -14.80 -18.49
CA ILE A 266 8.92 -15.55 -17.43
C ILE A 266 7.59 -16.11 -17.92
N GLU A 267 7.21 -17.28 -17.41
CA GLU A 267 5.91 -17.88 -17.73
C GLU A 267 4.76 -17.08 -17.07
N GLN A 268 3.62 -16.97 -17.75
CA GLN A 268 2.48 -16.13 -17.31
C GLN A 268 2.01 -16.45 -15.88
N GLY A 269 2.00 -17.73 -15.48
CA GLY A 269 1.62 -18.12 -14.12
C GLY A 269 2.56 -17.52 -13.06
N LEU A 270 3.87 -17.60 -13.28
CA LEU A 270 4.87 -17.05 -12.37
C LEU A 270 4.91 -15.51 -12.40
N TYR A 271 4.57 -14.91 -13.54
CA TYR A 271 4.48 -13.45 -13.68
C TYR A 271 3.40 -12.83 -12.78
N GLN A 272 2.33 -13.57 -12.46
CA GLN A 272 1.29 -13.10 -11.54
C GLN A 272 1.68 -13.21 -10.06
N ASP A 273 2.54 -14.18 -9.73
CA ASP A 273 2.96 -14.46 -8.36
C ASP A 273 4.06 -13.50 -7.85
N VAL A 274 4.82 -12.92 -8.77
CA VAL A 274 6.00 -12.12 -8.49
C VAL A 274 5.73 -10.65 -8.75
N LEU A 275 5.95 -9.81 -7.73
CA LEU A 275 5.79 -8.37 -7.82
C LEU A 275 7.15 -7.68 -7.73
N PRO A 276 7.33 -6.51 -8.37
CA PRO A 276 8.46 -5.65 -8.07
C PRO A 276 8.62 -5.43 -6.55
N GLY A 277 9.85 -5.31 -6.07
CA GLY A 277 10.17 -5.24 -4.65
C GLY A 277 10.13 -6.55 -3.87
N ASP A 278 9.74 -7.65 -4.50
CA ASP A 278 9.93 -8.98 -3.93
C ASP A 278 11.40 -9.40 -4.08
N SER A 279 11.94 -10.04 -3.04
CA SER A 279 13.22 -10.74 -3.11
C SER A 279 12.93 -12.16 -3.60
N VAL A 280 13.48 -12.51 -4.77
CA VAL A 280 13.23 -13.81 -5.40
C VAL A 280 14.52 -14.56 -5.67
N ARG A 281 14.43 -15.87 -5.54
CA ARG A 281 15.41 -16.80 -6.11
C ARG A 281 14.73 -17.57 -7.22
N VAL A 282 15.18 -17.39 -8.45
CA VAL A 282 14.61 -17.99 -9.65
C VAL A 282 15.55 -19.01 -10.27
N LEU A 283 14.99 -20.02 -10.92
CA LEU A 283 15.72 -21.03 -11.66
C LEU A 283 15.54 -20.76 -13.16
N VAL A 284 16.65 -20.52 -13.85
CA VAL A 284 16.66 -20.08 -15.26
C VAL A 284 17.03 -21.25 -16.17
N ARG A 285 16.31 -21.41 -17.28
CA ARG A 285 16.57 -22.45 -18.29
C ARG A 285 17.85 -22.11 -19.08
N PRO A 286 18.75 -23.09 -19.30
CA PRO A 286 19.89 -22.88 -20.17
C PRO A 286 19.44 -22.50 -21.59
N ARG A 287 20.26 -21.71 -22.29
CA ARG A 287 20.08 -21.22 -23.67
C ARG A 287 18.94 -20.21 -23.91
N SER A 288 17.80 -20.34 -23.25
CA SER A 288 16.67 -19.41 -23.47
C SER A 288 16.65 -18.23 -22.49
N GLY A 289 17.33 -18.34 -21.35
CA GLY A 289 17.27 -17.29 -20.33
C GLY A 289 15.89 -17.16 -19.66
N THR A 290 14.99 -18.11 -19.89
CA THR A 290 13.62 -18.09 -19.37
C THR A 290 13.59 -18.57 -17.92
N VAL A 291 12.92 -17.83 -17.04
CA VAL A 291 12.61 -18.27 -15.67
C VAL A 291 11.59 -19.39 -15.72
N VAL A 292 11.98 -20.55 -15.20
CA VAL A 292 11.17 -21.77 -15.22
C VAL A 292 10.51 -22.04 -13.87
N ARG A 293 11.04 -21.45 -12.80
CA ARG A 293 10.53 -21.65 -11.44
C ARG A 293 11.03 -20.58 -10.49
N VAL A 294 10.18 -20.14 -9.58
CA VAL A 294 10.57 -19.39 -8.37
C VAL A 294 10.86 -20.41 -7.26
N LEU A 295 12.08 -20.41 -6.74
CA LEU A 295 12.58 -21.32 -5.71
C LEU A 295 12.43 -20.77 -4.29
N ALA A 296 12.50 -19.46 -4.13
CA ALA A 296 12.25 -18.76 -2.88
C ALA A 296 11.68 -17.38 -3.18
N HIS A 297 10.78 -16.93 -2.31
CA HIS A 297 10.06 -15.67 -2.44
C HIS A 297 9.87 -15.07 -1.05
N ASP A 298 10.55 -13.96 -0.81
CA ASP A 298 10.38 -13.15 0.39
C ASP A 298 9.76 -11.80 0.02
N ARG A 299 8.57 -11.57 0.56
CA ARG A 299 7.86 -10.30 0.42
C ARG A 299 8.19 -9.40 1.60
N HIS A 300 9.04 -8.41 1.39
CA HIS A 300 9.31 -7.38 2.39
C HIS A 300 8.16 -6.37 2.44
N TRP A 301 7.54 -6.18 3.61
CA TRP A 301 6.41 -5.28 3.86
C TRP A 301 6.89 -3.91 4.32
#